data_AF-A0A150Q9F4-F1
#
_entry.id   AF-A0A150Q9F4-F1
#
_cell.length_a   1.000
_cell.length_b   1.000
_cell.length_c   1.000
_cell.angle_alpha   90.00
_cell.angle_beta   90.00
_cell.angle_gamma   90.00
#
_symmetry.space_group_name_H-M   'P 1'
#
loop_
_entity.id
_entity.type
_entity.pdbx_description
1 polymer ?
#
loop_
_entity_poly.entity_id
_entity_poly.type
_entity_poly.pdbx_seq_one_letter_code
_entity_poly.pdbx_strand_id
1 'polypeptide(L)'
;MTDDPSTIEYGTIITEDESVAMGDAAVQTTDESVRTTDDAVFTPVLALDLAAEILAATLGPLIDADYVQGKTQFRDVLCGRIDISQLEAEELVDDMERSGRIRFVGAEEGRGWHVQPSAGVR
;
A
#
# COMPACT_ATOMS: atom_id res chain seq x y z
N MET A 1 -65.30 27.73 -14.68
CA MET A 1 -65.25 27.83 -13.20
C MET A 1 -64.49 26.62 -12.73
N THR A 2 -63.22 26.81 -12.41
CA THR A 2 -62.35 25.80 -11.82
C THR A 2 -62.60 25.83 -10.32
N ASP A 3 -63.05 24.72 -9.77
CA ASP A 3 -63.11 24.49 -8.33
C ASP A 3 -62.23 23.29 -8.05
N ASP A 4 -61.11 23.53 -7.38
CA ASP A 4 -60.35 22.53 -6.66
C ASP A 4 -60.79 22.62 -5.21
N PRO A 5 -61.13 21.47 -4.60
CA PRO A 5 -60.64 21.25 -3.25
C PRO A 5 -60.16 19.81 -3.02
N SER A 6 -58.84 19.66 -2.84
CA SER A 6 -58.16 18.86 -1.80
C SER A 6 -59.05 17.94 -0.93
N THR A 7 -58.71 16.64 -0.83
CA THR A 7 -58.48 15.92 0.45
C THR A 7 -58.21 14.43 0.22
N ILE A 8 -57.21 13.94 0.95
CA ILE A 8 -56.52 12.66 0.85
C ILE A 8 -57.40 11.48 1.31
N GLU A 9 -57.37 10.36 0.58
CA GLU A 9 -57.74 9.04 1.09
C GLU A 9 -56.49 8.14 1.09
N TYR A 10 -55.86 8.02 2.26
CA TYR A 10 -54.85 7.01 2.52
C TYR A 10 -55.56 5.65 2.51
N GLY A 11 -55.23 4.82 1.52
CA GLY A 11 -55.73 3.46 1.43
C GLY A 11 -55.48 2.71 2.74
N THR A 12 -56.56 2.14 3.27
CA THR A 12 -56.58 1.25 4.44
C THR A 12 -55.56 0.13 4.27
N ILE A 13 -54.49 0.17 5.07
CA ILE A 13 -53.58 -0.97 5.22
C ILE A 13 -54.26 -1.93 6.20
N ILE A 14 -54.74 -3.05 5.68
CA ILE A 14 -55.27 -4.15 6.48
C ILE A 14 -54.05 -4.86 7.06
N THR A 15 -53.72 -4.61 8.34
CA THR A 15 -52.73 -5.41 9.07
C THR A 15 -53.37 -6.75 9.42
N GLU A 16 -53.24 -7.71 8.51
CA GLU A 16 -53.37 -9.12 8.86
C GLU A 16 -52.06 -9.54 9.54
N ASP A 17 -52.19 -10.01 10.77
CA ASP A 17 -51.14 -10.46 11.67
C ASP A 17 -50.42 -11.68 11.07
N GLU A 18 -49.36 -11.45 10.30
CA GLU A 18 -48.42 -12.51 9.96
C GLU A 18 -47.35 -12.54 11.05
N SER A 19 -47.54 -13.46 11.98
CA SER A 19 -46.66 -13.70 13.12
C SER A 19 -45.22 -13.94 12.64
N VAL A 20 -44.32 -12.97 12.90
CA VAL A 20 -42.88 -13.15 12.70
C VAL A 20 -42.34 -14.09 13.76
N ALA A 21 -42.21 -15.37 13.41
CA ALA A 21 -41.45 -16.32 14.21
C ALA A 21 -39.97 -15.93 14.16
N MET A 22 -39.47 -15.31 15.24
CA MET A 22 -38.04 -15.13 15.47
C MET A 22 -37.42 -16.53 15.67
N GLY A 23 -37.04 -17.16 14.57
CA GLY A 23 -36.16 -18.33 14.59
C GLY A 23 -34.78 -17.86 15.06
N ASP A 24 -34.41 -18.26 16.26
CA ASP A 24 -33.08 -18.07 16.85
C ASP A 24 -32.06 -18.90 16.05
N ALA A 25 -31.71 -18.41 14.87
CA ALA A 25 -30.60 -18.93 14.10
C ALA A 25 -29.36 -18.24 14.62
N ALA A 26 -28.73 -18.85 15.62
CA ALA A 26 -27.40 -18.49 16.09
C ALA A 26 -26.48 -18.35 14.87
N VAL A 27 -26.14 -17.11 14.54
CA VAL A 27 -25.12 -16.81 13.54
C VAL A 27 -23.78 -17.18 14.17
N GLN A 28 -23.38 -18.44 14.01
CA GLN A 28 -21.98 -18.81 14.15
C GLN A 28 -21.24 -18.20 12.96
N THR A 29 -20.80 -16.95 13.11
CA THR A 29 -19.66 -16.48 12.33
C THR A 29 -18.49 -17.32 12.83
N THR A 30 -18.12 -18.36 12.07
CA THR A 30 -16.80 -18.96 12.18
C THR A 30 -15.80 -17.90 11.76
N ASP A 31 -15.48 -17.04 12.74
CA ASP A 31 -14.23 -16.32 12.80
C ASP A 31 -13.16 -17.39 12.81
N GLU A 32 -12.49 -17.60 11.69
CA GLU A 32 -11.10 -18.02 11.66
C GLU A 32 -10.63 -18.09 10.20
N SER A 33 -9.85 -17.10 9.79
CA SER A 33 -8.62 -17.25 8.98
C SER A 33 -8.35 -15.98 8.19
N VAL A 34 -8.04 -14.89 8.89
CA VAL A 34 -7.15 -13.88 8.33
C VAL A 34 -5.79 -14.55 8.23
N ARG A 35 -5.39 -14.92 7.01
CA ARG A 35 -4.01 -15.34 6.76
C ARG A 35 -3.14 -14.10 6.80
N THR A 36 -2.71 -13.70 7.99
CA THR A 36 -1.53 -12.85 8.15
C THR A 36 -0.33 -13.67 7.74
N THR A 37 -0.01 -13.61 6.45
CA THR A 37 1.31 -14.03 5.97
C THR A 37 2.27 -12.99 6.51
N ASP A 38 2.90 -13.33 7.63
CA ASP A 38 4.00 -12.58 8.25
C ASP A 38 3.71 -11.07 8.44
N ASP A 39 2.98 -10.73 9.51
CA ASP A 39 2.92 -9.35 10.03
C ASP A 39 4.28 -9.03 10.67
N ALA A 40 5.32 -8.97 9.84
CA ALA A 40 6.56 -8.35 10.20
C ALA A 40 6.24 -6.86 10.34
N VAL A 41 6.13 -6.40 11.58
CA VAL A 41 6.09 -4.98 11.91
C VAL A 41 7.44 -4.38 11.48
N PHE A 42 7.57 -4.10 10.18
CA PHE A 42 8.71 -3.43 9.61
C PHE A 42 8.67 -2.01 10.14
N THR A 43 9.48 -1.75 11.16
CA THR A 43 9.76 -0.37 11.54
C THR A 43 10.31 0.35 10.29
N PRO A 44 9.99 1.62 10.07
CA PRO A 44 10.39 2.34 8.87
C PRO A 44 11.92 2.30 8.65
N VAL A 45 12.71 2.20 9.71
CA VAL A 45 14.18 2.06 9.61
C VAL A 45 14.59 0.69 9.07
N LEU A 46 13.98 -0.41 9.54
CA LEU A 46 14.27 -1.77 9.04
C LEU A 46 13.86 -1.95 7.57
N ALA A 47 12.76 -1.29 7.16
CA ALA A 47 12.33 -1.29 5.76
C ALA A 47 13.38 -0.63 4.85
N LEU A 48 13.98 0.48 5.29
CA LEU A 48 14.98 1.22 4.54
C LEU A 48 16.30 0.45 4.38
N ASP A 49 16.77 -0.22 5.43
CA ASP A 49 17.99 -1.03 5.36
C ASP A 49 17.80 -2.25 4.46
N LEU A 50 16.68 -2.97 4.62
CA LEU A 50 16.35 -4.10 3.75
C LEU A 50 16.25 -3.68 2.27
N ALA A 51 15.59 -2.55 1.99
CA ALA A 51 15.48 -2.02 0.64
C ALA A 51 16.85 -1.69 0.02
N ALA A 52 17.75 -1.05 0.79
CA ALA A 52 19.10 -0.75 0.34
C ALA A 52 19.91 -2.03 0.04
N GLU A 53 19.81 -3.06 0.89
CA GLU A 53 20.42 -4.37 0.63
C GLU A 53 19.90 -5.00 -0.67
N ILE A 54 18.58 -4.99 -0.87
CA ILE A 54 17.95 -5.55 -2.08
C ILE A 54 18.43 -4.83 -3.35
N LEU A 55 18.49 -3.50 -3.30
CA LEU A 55 18.98 -2.70 -4.42
C LEU A 55 20.46 -2.95 -4.69
N ALA A 56 21.30 -2.96 -3.66
CA ALA A 56 22.73 -3.23 -3.81
C ALA A 56 23.00 -4.64 -4.33
N ALA A 57 22.23 -5.64 -3.89
CA ALA A 57 22.34 -7.02 -4.36
C ALA A 57 21.86 -7.21 -5.81
N THR A 58 20.89 -6.40 -6.27
CA THR A 58 20.28 -6.55 -7.59
C THR A 58 20.94 -5.68 -8.66
N LEU A 59 21.26 -4.43 -8.34
CA LEU A 59 21.78 -3.42 -9.27
C LEU A 59 23.26 -3.10 -9.05
N GLY A 60 23.82 -3.53 -7.90
CA GLY A 60 25.16 -3.14 -7.48
C GLY A 60 25.18 -1.83 -6.67
N PRO A 61 26.34 -1.50 -6.07
CA PRO A 61 26.50 -0.32 -5.21
C PRO A 61 26.66 0.99 -5.99
N LEU A 62 26.95 0.92 -7.30
CA LEU A 62 27.08 2.07 -8.19
C LEU A 62 26.38 1.78 -9.51
N ILE A 63 25.47 2.66 -9.88
CA ILE A 63 24.60 2.51 -11.06
C ILE A 63 24.82 3.71 -11.98
N ASP A 64 25.24 3.43 -13.21
CA ASP A 64 25.39 4.43 -14.26
C ASP A 64 24.03 4.70 -14.91
N ALA A 65 23.25 5.58 -14.28
CA ALA A 65 21.93 5.98 -14.75
C ALA A 65 21.63 7.43 -14.36
N ASP A 66 20.84 8.09 -15.20
CA ASP A 66 20.22 9.37 -14.89
C ASP A 66 19.34 9.32 -13.65
N TYR A 67 19.02 10.50 -13.10
CA TYR A 67 18.15 10.63 -11.94
C TYR A 67 16.81 9.88 -12.13
N VAL A 68 16.08 10.21 -13.20
CA VAL A 68 14.76 9.61 -13.48
C VAL A 68 14.86 8.11 -13.77
N GLN A 69 15.88 7.71 -14.55
CA GLN A 69 16.08 6.31 -14.90
C GLN A 69 16.48 5.46 -13.69
N GLY A 70 17.32 5.98 -12.80
CA GLY A 70 17.69 5.31 -11.55
C GLY A 70 16.50 5.16 -10.61
N LYS A 71 15.71 6.22 -10.40
CA LYS A 71 14.47 6.13 -9.60
C LYS A 71 13.49 5.08 -10.13
N THR A 72 13.31 5.05 -11.45
CA THR A 72 12.47 4.04 -12.11
C THR A 72 12.98 2.62 -11.83
N GLN A 73 14.29 2.38 -12.02
CA GLN A 73 14.90 1.08 -11.75
C GLN A 73 14.77 0.66 -10.28
N PHE A 74 14.96 1.58 -9.33
CA PHE A 74 14.82 1.28 -7.92
C PHE A 74 13.39 0.84 -7.58
N ARG A 75 12.40 1.62 -8.02
CA ARG A 75 10.99 1.31 -7.79
C ARG A 75 10.62 -0.04 -8.39
N ASP A 76 11.01 -0.30 -9.64
CA ASP A 76 10.70 -1.54 -10.34
C ASP A 76 11.34 -2.76 -9.66
N VAL A 77 12.58 -2.63 -9.16
CA VAL A 77 13.24 -3.68 -8.36
C VAL A 77 12.51 -3.93 -7.06
N LEU A 78 12.13 -2.88 -6.32
CA LEU A 78 11.45 -3.04 -5.03
C LEU A 78 10.07 -3.68 -5.21
N CYS A 79 9.26 -3.22 -6.17
CA CYS A 79 7.99 -3.88 -6.49
C CYS A 79 8.17 -5.37 -6.81
N GLY A 80 9.21 -5.72 -7.60
CA GLY A 80 9.48 -7.10 -7.96
C GLY A 80 10.07 -7.98 -6.84
N ARG A 81 10.51 -7.39 -5.71
CA ARG A 81 11.25 -8.09 -4.65
C ARG A 81 10.52 -8.17 -3.31
N ILE A 82 9.72 -7.17 -2.97
CA ILE A 82 9.07 -7.07 -1.65
C ILE A 82 7.54 -6.98 -1.71
N ASP A 83 6.94 -7.30 -2.85
CA ASP A 83 5.47 -7.36 -3.06
C ASP A 83 4.72 -6.13 -2.51
N ILE A 84 5.26 -4.94 -2.84
CA ILE A 84 4.65 -3.66 -2.52
C ILE A 84 4.13 -2.98 -3.79
N SER A 85 3.14 -2.10 -3.63
CA SER A 85 2.61 -1.32 -4.74
C SER A 85 3.65 -0.35 -5.32
N GLN A 86 3.38 0.12 -6.53
CA GLN A 86 4.23 1.13 -7.21
C GLN A 86 4.35 2.43 -6.41
N LEU A 87 3.28 2.84 -5.73
CA LEU A 87 3.27 4.06 -4.90
C LEU A 87 4.13 3.88 -3.65
N GLU A 88 3.97 2.76 -2.95
CA GLU A 88 4.77 2.44 -1.76
C GLU A 88 6.26 2.33 -2.10
N ALA A 89 6.59 1.73 -3.26
CA ALA A 89 7.97 1.67 -3.74
C ALA A 89 8.54 3.05 -4.05
N GLU A 90 7.74 3.96 -4.62
CA GLU A 90 8.16 5.34 -4.89
C GLU A 90 8.41 6.12 -3.59
N GLU A 91 7.51 6.04 -2.61
CA GLU A 91 7.68 6.66 -1.30
C GLU A 91 8.92 6.09 -0.58
N LEU A 92 9.13 4.77 -0.66
CA LEU A 92 10.32 4.13 -0.09
C LEU A 92 11.62 4.59 -0.77
N VAL A 93 11.62 4.77 -2.10
CA VAL A 93 12.77 5.34 -2.84
C VAL A 93 13.05 6.76 -2.38
N ASP A 94 12.02 7.59 -2.21
CA ASP A 94 12.16 8.95 -1.72
C ASP A 94 12.67 8.99 -0.27
N ASP A 95 12.22 8.07 0.59
CA ASP A 95 12.70 7.94 1.96
C ASP A 95 14.16 7.42 2.02
N MET A 96 14.54 6.51 1.12
CA MET A 96 15.94 6.08 0.99
C MET A 96 16.85 7.22 0.53
N GLU A 97 16.39 8.06 -0.41
CA GLU A 97 17.15 9.23 -0.84
C GLU A 97 17.26 10.25 0.29
N ARG A 98 16.15 10.53 0.99
CA ARG A 98 16.12 11.46 2.13
C ARG A 98 17.00 11.00 3.29
N SER A 99 17.03 9.68 3.54
CA SER A 99 17.89 9.09 4.58
C SER A 99 19.34 8.88 4.13
N GLY A 100 19.64 9.08 2.84
CA GLY A 100 20.99 8.98 2.27
C GLY A 100 21.45 7.55 1.95
N ARG A 101 20.55 6.56 2.02
CA ARG A 101 20.82 5.16 1.61
C ARG A 101 20.98 5.02 0.12
N ILE A 102 20.31 5.87 -0.66
CA ILE A 102 20.67 6.10 -2.06
C ILE A 102 21.07 7.56 -2.24
N ARG A 103 22.02 7.82 -3.13
CA ARG A 103 22.46 9.17 -3.45
C ARG A 103 22.75 9.30 -4.92
N PHE A 104 22.11 10.28 -5.55
CA PHE A 104 22.50 10.69 -6.88
C PHE A 104 23.79 11.52 -6.82
N VAL A 105 24.77 11.15 -7.64
CA VAL A 105 26.04 11.84 -7.78
C VAL A 105 26.16 12.26 -9.24
N GLY A 106 26.12 13.57 -9.48
CA GLY A 106 26.39 14.18 -10.78
C GLY A 106 27.68 14.99 -10.71
N ALA A 107 28.66 14.65 -11.52
CA ALA A 107 29.89 15.40 -11.73
C ALA A 107 30.09 15.69 -13.23
N GLU A 108 31.03 16.58 -13.55
CA GLU A 108 31.37 16.91 -14.94
C GLU A 108 31.87 15.69 -15.73
N GLU A 109 32.40 14.68 -15.04
CA GLU A 109 32.96 13.45 -15.61
C GLU A 109 31.94 12.30 -15.72
N GLY A 110 30.74 12.44 -15.16
CA GLY A 110 29.70 11.40 -15.19
C GLY A 110 28.60 11.58 -14.15
N ARG A 111 27.49 10.87 -14.34
CA ARG A 111 26.35 10.85 -13.41
C ARG A 111 26.06 9.40 -12.99
N GLY A 112 25.54 9.21 -11.78
CA GLY A 112 25.09 7.90 -11.36
C GLY A 112 24.50 7.89 -9.96
N TRP A 113 24.12 6.71 -9.51
CA TRP A 113 23.56 6.49 -8.19
C TRP A 113 24.46 5.60 -7.36
N HIS A 114 24.71 6.02 -6.12
CA HIS A 114 25.31 5.17 -5.10
C HIS A 114 24.23 4.58 -4.19
N VAL A 115 24.31 3.28 -3.94
CA VAL A 115 23.51 2.59 -2.93
C VAL A 115 24.42 2.24 -1.75
N GLN A 116 24.09 2.74 -0.57
CA GLN A 116 24.78 2.44 0.67
C GLN A 116 24.05 1.27 1.36
N PRO A 117 24.59 0.04 1.30
CA PRO A 117 24.06 -1.05 2.10
C PRO A 117 24.20 -0.69 3.57
N SER A 118 23.29 -1.20 4.39
CA SER A 118 23.41 -1.11 5.84
C SER A 118 24.78 -1.66 6.23
N ALA A 119 25.55 -0.88 6.98
CA ALA A 119 26.82 -1.35 7.51
C ALA A 119 26.48 -2.43 8.54
N GLY A 120 26.36 -3.68 8.07
CA GLY A 120 26.09 -4.82 8.91
C GLY A 120 27.05 -4.79 10.08
N VAL A 121 26.48 -4.75 11.30
CA VAL A 121 27.21 -5.14 12.50
C VAL A 121 27.67 -6.57 12.23
N ARG A 122 28.94 -6.71 11.86
CA ARG A 122 29.65 -7.99 11.79
C ARG A 122 29.90 -8.53 13.18
#